data_AF-A0A9D2SM48-F1
#
_entry.id   AF-A0A9D2SM48-F1
#
_cell.length_a   1.000
_cell.length_b   1.000
_cell.length_c   1.000
_cell.angle_alpha   90.00
_cell.angle_beta   90.00
_cell.angle_gamma   90.00
#
_symmetry.space_group_name_H-M   'P 1'
#
loop_
_entity.id
_entity.type
_entity.pdbx_description
1 polymer ?
#
loop_
_entity_poly.entity_id
_entity_poly.type
_entity_poly.pdbx_seq_one_letter_code
_entity_poly.pdbx_strand_id
1 'polypeptide(L)'
;MNDLEGYEFCRNYMTDGEYILWKGRPEKGNLFTGQEVVMLPFSLLWLAFSVYWEMTAIRSADSWFMVLWGIPFVAIGIYLFVGRFFMTAYLRNRTFYVITNKKIIIRRGSRIQMHDGRNLPSAEIVVHKNGCGTLKFGQMVYTRNGYRNGTAFMIENVADVTQVQNAIDSMDR
;
A
#
# COMPACT_ATOMS: atom_id res chain seq x y z
N MET A 1 19.33 1.55 14.16
CA MET A 1 18.47 2.70 13.84
C MET A 1 17.28 2.59 14.78
N ASN A 2 17.22 3.44 15.82
CA ASN A 2 16.23 3.33 16.88
C ASN A 2 14.82 3.47 16.27
N ASP A 3 13.89 2.57 16.61
CA ASP A 3 12.49 2.63 16.13
C ASP A 3 11.80 3.97 16.46
N LEU A 4 12.40 4.82 17.31
CA LEU A 4 11.93 6.16 17.67
C LEU A 4 12.13 7.22 16.58
N GLU A 5 13.20 7.16 15.76
CA GLU A 5 13.47 8.16 14.72
C GLU A 5 12.38 8.20 13.64
N GLY A 6 11.81 7.03 13.33
CA GLY A 6 10.77 6.90 12.29
C GLY A 6 9.47 7.66 12.60
N TYR A 7 9.21 7.97 13.88
CA TYR A 7 7.98 8.59 14.34
C TYR A 7 8.11 10.08 14.67
N GLU A 8 9.30 10.67 14.60
CA GLU A 8 9.48 12.09 14.98
C GLU A 8 8.60 13.05 14.16
N PHE A 9 8.28 12.68 12.92
CA PHE A 9 7.41 13.48 12.06
C PHE A 9 6.06 13.79 12.71
N CYS A 10 5.53 12.92 13.58
CA CYS A 10 4.22 13.11 14.18
C CYS A 10 4.18 14.27 15.18
N ARG A 11 5.31 14.63 15.80
CA ARG A 11 5.40 15.71 16.79
C ARG A 11 4.95 17.05 16.21
N ASN A 12 5.28 17.33 14.95
CA ASN A 12 4.91 18.57 14.27
C ASN A 12 3.40 18.67 13.98
N TYR A 13 2.66 17.58 14.13
CA TYR A 13 1.23 17.50 13.83
C TYR A 13 0.37 17.23 15.08
N MET A 14 1.00 17.12 16.25
CA MET A 14 0.32 17.00 17.52
C MET A 14 -0.02 18.37 18.09
N THR A 15 -1.19 18.47 18.70
CA THR A 15 -1.65 19.65 19.44
C THR A 15 -1.33 19.47 20.92
N ASP A 16 -1.33 20.56 21.69
CA ASP A 16 -1.11 20.49 23.13
C ASP A 16 -2.10 19.54 23.82
N GLY A 17 -1.56 18.73 24.76
CA GLY A 17 -2.29 17.68 25.48
C GLY A 17 -2.62 16.43 24.65
N GLU A 18 -2.15 16.35 23.40
CA GLU A 18 -2.28 15.14 22.58
C GLU A 18 -1.16 14.15 22.91
N TYR A 19 -1.53 12.87 23.07
CA TYR A 19 -0.58 11.81 23.37
C TYR A 19 -0.82 10.59 22.47
N ILE A 20 0.24 9.82 22.26
CA ILE A 20 0.23 8.64 21.41
C ILE A 20 -0.41 7.49 22.17
N LEU A 21 -1.50 6.95 21.63
CA LEU A 21 -2.14 5.71 22.11
C LEU A 21 -1.48 4.48 21.49
N TRP A 22 -1.12 4.56 20.21
CA TRP A 22 -0.47 3.47 19.50
C TRP A 22 0.42 3.97 18.36
N LYS A 23 1.49 3.23 18.08
CA LYS A 23 2.37 3.48 16.94
C LYS A 23 2.82 2.15 16.35
N GLY A 24 2.89 2.07 15.04
CA GLY A 24 3.31 0.87 14.35
C GLY A 24 3.64 1.11 12.89
N ARG A 25 4.11 0.07 12.23
CA ARG A 25 4.38 0.03 10.79
C ARG A 25 3.79 -1.26 10.23
N PRO A 26 3.52 -1.34 8.92
CA PRO A 26 3.08 -2.59 8.33
C PRO A 26 4.15 -3.67 8.56
N GLU A 27 3.74 -4.85 9.04
CA GLU A 27 4.63 -5.99 9.18
C GLU A 27 5.25 -6.39 7.84
N LYS A 28 6.39 -7.08 7.84
CA LYS A 28 6.98 -7.58 6.59
C LYS A 28 6.19 -8.80 6.10
N GLY A 29 5.81 -8.82 4.82
CA GLY A 29 5.07 -9.94 4.22
C GLY A 29 3.60 -9.63 3.89
N ASN A 30 2.89 -10.57 3.28
CA ASN A 30 1.58 -10.37 2.64
C ASN A 30 1.65 -9.52 1.34
N LEU A 31 2.71 -9.73 0.55
CA LEU A 31 2.84 -9.15 -0.79
C LEU A 31 1.84 -9.74 -1.78
N PHE A 32 1.22 -10.88 -1.49
CA PHE A 32 0.27 -11.55 -2.37
C PHE A 32 -1.16 -11.10 -2.05
N THR A 33 -1.47 -9.86 -2.41
CA THR A 33 -2.87 -9.41 -2.44
C THR A 33 -3.61 -10.14 -3.57
N GLY A 34 -4.93 -10.32 -3.52
CA GLY A 34 -5.67 -11.06 -4.57
C GLY A 34 -5.43 -10.53 -5.99
N GLN A 35 -5.13 -9.23 -6.12
CA GLN A 35 -4.72 -8.61 -7.38
C GLN A 35 -3.40 -9.18 -7.95
N GLU A 36 -2.46 -9.56 -7.09
CA GLU A 36 -1.16 -10.11 -7.48
C GLU A 36 -1.28 -11.52 -8.05
N VAL A 37 -2.24 -12.31 -7.55
CA VAL A 37 -2.52 -13.67 -8.05
C VAL A 37 -2.97 -13.65 -9.51
N VAL A 38 -3.76 -12.65 -9.90
CA VAL A 38 -4.20 -12.48 -11.30
C VAL A 38 -3.10 -11.87 -12.16
N MET A 39 -2.32 -10.94 -11.59
CA MET A 39 -1.35 -10.17 -12.35
C MET A 39 -0.03 -10.92 -12.58
N LEU A 40 0.34 -11.86 -11.71
CA LEU A 40 1.53 -12.71 -11.88
C LEU A 40 1.53 -13.55 -13.16
N PRO A 41 0.50 -14.39 -13.46
CA PRO A 41 0.49 -15.17 -14.70
C PRO A 41 0.43 -14.27 -15.92
N PHE A 42 -0.31 -13.15 -15.86
CA PHE A 42 -0.31 -12.16 -16.93
C PHE A 42 1.08 -11.56 -17.18
N SER A 43 1.79 -11.18 -16.11
CA SER A 43 3.14 -10.59 -16.22
C SER A 43 4.14 -11.58 -16.78
N LEU A 44 4.04 -12.85 -16.39
CA LEU A 44 4.88 -13.93 -16.92
C LEU A 44 4.62 -14.16 -18.41
N LEU A 45 3.35 -14.24 -18.83
CA LEU A 45 2.96 -14.40 -20.23
C LEU A 45 3.40 -13.20 -21.06
N TRP A 46 3.19 -11.98 -20.56
CA TRP A 46 3.61 -10.75 -21.23
C TRP A 46 5.13 -10.70 -21.42
N LEU A 47 5.90 -11.02 -20.39
CA LEU A 47 7.36 -11.03 -20.46
C LEU A 47 7.85 -12.11 -21.44
N ALA A 48 7.28 -13.32 -21.38
CA ALA A 48 7.62 -14.40 -22.31
C ALA A 48 7.31 -14.01 -23.77
N PHE A 49 6.15 -13.41 -24.01
CA PHE A 49 5.77 -12.89 -25.32
C PHE A 49 6.72 -11.79 -25.81
N SER A 50 7.04 -10.83 -24.94
CA SER A 50 7.92 -9.70 -25.30
C SER A 50 9.34 -10.17 -25.63
N VAL A 51 9.88 -11.13 -24.86
CA VAL A 51 11.21 -11.71 -25.11
C VAL A 51 11.20 -12.55 -26.38
N TYR A 52 10.14 -13.32 -26.63
CA TYR A 52 9.98 -14.09 -27.87
C TYR A 52 9.92 -13.18 -29.11
N TRP A 53 9.14 -12.10 -29.03
CA TRP A 53 9.05 -11.09 -30.07
C TRP A 53 10.43 -10.47 -30.36
N GLU A 54 11.14 -10.04 -29.31
CA GLU A 54 12.47 -9.43 -29.43
C GLU A 54 13.49 -10.37 -30.07
N MET A 55 13.52 -11.64 -29.65
CA MET A 55 14.40 -12.65 -30.26
C MET A 55 14.07 -12.89 -31.75
N THR A 56 12.80 -12.81 -32.12
CA THR A 56 12.36 -12.97 -33.52
C THR A 56 12.74 -11.74 -34.33
N ALA A 57 12.56 -10.53 -33.77
CA ALA A 57 12.96 -9.29 -34.40
C ALA A 57 14.48 -9.24 -34.63
N ILE A 58 15.29 -9.66 -33.65
CA ILE A 58 16.76 -9.69 -33.79
C ILE A 58 17.22 -10.68 -34.87
N ARG A 59 16.54 -11.84 -35.00
CA ARG A 59 16.95 -12.90 -35.94
C ARG A 59 16.41 -12.71 -37.35
N SER A 60 15.25 -12.08 -37.50
CA SER A 60 14.47 -12.12 -38.73
C SER A 60 13.96 -10.77 -39.21
N ALA A 61 14.10 -9.69 -38.43
CA ALA A 61 13.65 -8.38 -38.89
C ALA A 61 14.72 -7.69 -39.74
N ASP A 62 14.32 -7.27 -40.94
CA ASP A 62 15.12 -6.41 -41.82
C ASP A 62 15.14 -4.93 -41.37
N SER A 63 14.42 -4.62 -40.28
CA SER A 63 14.26 -3.25 -39.78
C SER A 63 14.67 -3.13 -38.33
N TRP A 64 15.70 -2.32 -38.09
CA TRP A 64 16.19 -1.93 -36.76
C TRP A 64 15.10 -1.28 -35.89
N PHE A 65 14.07 -0.70 -36.52
CA PHE A 65 12.92 -0.13 -35.82
C PHE A 65 12.17 -1.21 -35.02
N MET A 66 11.99 -2.42 -35.55
CA MET A 66 11.26 -3.49 -34.85
C MET A 66 12.00 -3.97 -33.60
N VAL A 67 13.34 -3.98 -33.64
CA VAL A 67 14.18 -4.34 -32.49
C VAL A 67 14.08 -3.24 -31.42
N LEU A 68 14.30 -1.98 -31.78
CA LEU A 68 14.18 -0.87 -30.81
C LEU A 68 12.76 -0.76 -30.22
N TRP A 69 11.74 -1.11 -31.00
CA TRP A 69 10.35 -1.08 -30.57
C TRP A 69 10.01 -2.15 -29.54
N GLY A 70 10.67 -3.32 -29.55
CA GLY A 70 10.43 -4.38 -28.58
C GLY A 70 11.05 -4.13 -27.20
N ILE A 71 12.13 -3.33 -27.13
CA ILE A 71 12.82 -2.99 -25.88
C ILE A 71 11.85 -2.41 -24.80
N PRO A 72 11.00 -1.41 -25.09
CA PRO A 72 9.98 -0.95 -24.14
C PRO A 72 9.06 -2.06 -23.61
N PHE A 73 8.66 -3.02 -24.45
CA PHE A 73 7.74 -4.11 -24.04
C PHE A 73 8.41 -5.07 -23.07
N VAL A 74 9.68 -5.41 -23.32
CA VAL A 74 10.49 -6.23 -22.42
C VAL A 74 10.69 -5.49 -21.09
N ALA A 75 11.01 -4.19 -21.13
CA ALA A 75 11.18 -3.38 -19.92
C ALA A 75 9.90 -3.32 -19.08
N ILE A 76 8.73 -3.15 -19.72
CA ILE A 76 7.42 -3.20 -19.05
C ILE A 76 7.21 -4.59 -18.44
N GLY A 77 7.49 -5.68 -19.17
CA GLY A 77 7.36 -7.05 -18.66
C GLY A 77 8.19 -7.30 -17.41
N ILE A 78 9.45 -6.84 -17.40
CA ILE A 78 10.36 -6.96 -16.25
C ILE A 78 9.83 -6.15 -15.05
N TYR A 79 9.34 -4.92 -15.29
CA TYR A 79 8.76 -4.09 -14.25
C TYR A 79 7.52 -4.74 -13.63
N LEU A 80 6.63 -5.28 -14.46
CA LEU A 80 5.42 -5.97 -13.99
C LEU A 80 5.75 -7.24 -13.21
N PHE A 81 6.75 -8.02 -13.67
CA PHE A 81 7.11 -9.29 -13.06
C PHE A 81 7.91 -9.14 -11.76
N VAL A 82 8.84 -8.20 -11.68
CA VAL A 82 9.73 -8.06 -10.50
C VAL A 82 9.76 -6.63 -9.95
N GLY A 83 9.83 -5.62 -10.82
CA GLY A 83 10.00 -4.23 -10.42
C GLY A 83 8.93 -3.72 -9.45
N ARG A 84 7.68 -4.11 -9.67
CA ARG A 84 6.56 -3.71 -8.81
C ARG A 84 6.70 -4.23 -7.38
N PHE A 85 7.22 -5.44 -7.17
CA PHE A 85 7.41 -6.00 -5.83
C PHE A 85 8.44 -5.21 -5.02
N PHE A 86 9.54 -4.81 -5.66
CA PHE A 86 10.54 -3.94 -5.03
C PHE A 86 9.96 -2.57 -4.68
N MET A 87 9.19 -1.97 -5.59
CA MET A 87 8.56 -0.68 -5.34
C MET A 87 7.55 -0.76 -4.19
N THR A 88 6.69 -1.78 -4.17
CA THR A 88 5.74 -2.02 -3.08
C THR A 88 6.45 -2.24 -1.75
N ALA A 89 7.50 -3.07 -1.72
CA ALA A 89 8.30 -3.30 -0.52
C ALA A 89 8.99 -2.00 -0.02
N TYR A 90 9.51 -1.20 -0.94
CA TYR A 90 10.14 0.08 -0.64
C TYR A 90 9.16 1.09 -0.04
N LEU A 91 7.96 1.24 -0.62
CA LEU A 91 6.92 2.11 -0.05
C LEU A 91 6.48 1.63 1.32
N ARG A 92 6.34 0.31 1.51
CA ARG A 92 5.85 -0.27 2.76
C ARG A 92 6.81 -0.07 3.93
N ASN A 93 8.12 -0.10 3.67
CA ASN A 93 9.15 0.25 4.64
C ASN A 93 9.13 1.74 5.04
N ARG A 94 8.44 2.59 4.28
CA ARG A 94 8.28 4.03 4.53
C ARG A 94 6.87 4.39 4.97
N THR A 95 6.09 3.40 5.41
CA THR A 95 4.75 3.62 5.95
C THR A 95 4.77 3.54 7.46
N PHE A 96 4.29 4.58 8.11
CA PHE A 96 4.20 4.69 9.57
C PHE A 96 2.79 5.08 9.96
N TYR A 97 2.27 4.41 10.98
CA TYR A 97 0.96 4.65 11.56
C TYR A 97 1.12 5.14 12.99
N VAL A 98 0.42 6.20 13.35
CA VAL A 98 0.38 6.76 14.70
C VAL A 98 -1.09 7.04 15.03
N ILE A 99 -1.56 6.47 16.12
CA ILE A 99 -2.89 6.74 16.69
C ILE A 99 -2.67 7.53 17.97
N THR A 100 -3.37 8.65 18.07
CA THR A 100 -3.35 9.53 19.23
C THR A 100 -4.73 9.53 19.87
N ASN A 101 -4.88 10.18 21.03
CA ASN A 101 -6.20 10.37 21.64
C ASN A 101 -7.16 11.20 20.78
N LYS A 102 -6.68 12.03 19.83
CA LYS A 102 -7.54 12.91 19.03
C LYS A 102 -7.67 12.52 17.56
N LYS A 103 -6.63 11.92 16.96
CA LYS A 103 -6.57 11.63 15.52
C LYS A 103 -5.66 10.46 15.17
N ILE A 104 -5.84 9.96 13.94
CA ILE A 104 -4.98 8.97 13.31
C ILE A 104 -4.10 9.68 12.29
N ILE A 105 -2.78 9.50 12.40
CA ILE A 105 -1.78 10.05 11.49
C ILE A 105 -1.13 8.90 10.72
N ILE A 106 -1.17 8.99 9.40
CA ILE A 106 -0.63 7.99 8.48
C ILE A 106 0.40 8.67 7.59
N ARG A 107 1.64 8.22 7.66
CA ARG A 107 2.71 8.64 6.73
C ARG A 107 2.95 7.52 5.74
N ARG A 108 2.91 7.81 4.45
CA ARG A 108 3.27 6.91 3.34
C ARG A 108 4.32 7.61 2.48
N GLY A 109 5.60 7.33 2.75
CA GLY A 109 6.70 8.04 2.10
C GLY A 109 6.72 9.54 2.47
N SER A 110 6.52 10.41 1.48
CA SER A 110 6.42 11.86 1.64
C SER A 110 5.00 12.34 1.93
N ARG A 111 3.97 11.51 1.69
CA ARG A 111 2.57 11.89 1.91
C ARG A 111 2.19 11.64 3.36
N ILE A 112 1.54 12.62 3.98
CA ILE A 112 0.99 12.52 5.34
C ILE A 112 -0.52 12.73 5.24
N GLN A 113 -1.27 11.84 5.88
CA GLN A 113 -2.72 11.88 6.00
C GLN A 113 -3.08 11.94 7.48
N MET A 114 -4.09 12.74 7.81
CA MET A 114 -4.60 12.88 9.17
C MET A 114 -6.10 12.70 9.14
N HIS A 115 -6.61 11.90 10.07
CA HIS A 115 -8.03 11.61 10.20
C HIS A 115 -8.46 11.87 11.64
N ASP A 116 -9.44 12.75 11.81
CA ASP A 116 -9.98 13.10 13.12
C ASP A 116 -10.71 11.91 13.75
N GLY A 117 -10.43 11.64 15.03
CA GLY A 117 -11.02 10.55 15.80
C GLY A 117 -12.53 10.64 15.97
N ARG A 118 -13.08 11.86 16.02
CA ARG A 118 -14.52 12.10 16.26
C ARG A 118 -15.38 11.72 15.06
N ASN A 119 -14.82 11.85 13.86
CA ASN A 119 -15.50 11.60 12.59
C ASN A 119 -14.97 10.32 11.89
N LEU A 120 -14.48 9.35 12.67
CA LEU A 120 -13.99 8.10 12.12
C LEU A 120 -15.16 7.29 11.53
N PRO A 121 -15.05 6.86 10.26
CA PRO A 121 -16.03 5.93 9.70
C PRO A 121 -15.87 4.55 10.35
N SER A 122 -16.89 3.70 10.20
CA SER A 122 -16.83 2.32 10.70
C SER A 122 -15.60 1.58 10.14
N ALA A 123 -14.87 0.91 11.03
CA ALA A 123 -13.71 0.11 10.70
C ALA A 123 -14.12 -1.33 10.42
N GLU A 124 -13.75 -1.84 9.25
CA GLU A 124 -13.85 -3.27 8.91
C GLU A 124 -12.49 -3.93 9.12
N ILE A 125 -12.47 -5.03 9.88
CA ILE A 125 -11.25 -5.78 10.17
C ILE A 125 -11.14 -6.95 9.19
N VAL A 126 -10.04 -7.00 8.45
CA VAL A 126 -9.69 -8.13 7.58
C VAL A 126 -8.48 -8.84 8.16
N VAL A 127 -8.67 -10.05 8.69
CA VAL A 127 -7.58 -10.90 9.20
C VAL A 127 -6.98 -11.71 8.05
N HIS A 128 -5.66 -11.68 7.93
CA HIS A 128 -4.91 -12.38 6.89
C HIS A 128 -4.43 -13.75 7.39
N LYS A 129 -4.07 -14.64 6.47
CA LYS A 129 -3.60 -16.01 6.78
C LYS A 129 -2.33 -16.05 7.64
N ASN A 130 -1.56 -14.96 7.69
CA ASN A 130 -0.33 -14.84 8.48
C ASN A 130 -0.60 -14.38 9.93
N GLY A 131 -1.86 -14.24 10.35
CA GLY A 131 -2.24 -13.75 11.68
C GLY A 131 -2.22 -12.22 11.83
N CYS A 132 -1.67 -11.48 10.86
CA CYS A 132 -1.79 -10.02 10.83
C CYS A 132 -3.18 -9.61 10.33
N GLY A 133 -3.61 -8.38 10.63
CA GLY A 133 -4.84 -7.84 10.08
C GLY A 133 -4.70 -6.46 9.47
N THR A 134 -5.69 -6.10 8.66
CA THR A 134 -5.84 -4.77 8.07
C THR A 134 -7.16 -4.17 8.54
N LEU A 135 -7.12 -2.97 9.10
CA LEU A 135 -8.32 -2.19 9.42
C LEU A 135 -8.62 -1.27 8.23
N LYS A 136 -9.81 -1.42 7.64
CA LYS A 136 -10.29 -0.61 6.52
C LYS A 136 -11.36 0.36 7.00
N PHE A 137 -11.18 1.63 6.69
CA PHE A 137 -12.12 2.68 7.04
C PHE A 137 -12.93 3.05 5.81
N GLY A 138 -14.24 2.83 5.87
CA GLY A 138 -15.14 3.05 4.73
C GLY A 138 -15.36 4.52 4.39
N GLN A 139 -15.58 4.83 3.12
CA GLN A 139 -16.10 6.13 2.69
C GLN A 139 -17.11 5.94 1.57
N MET A 140 -18.21 6.70 1.63
CA MET A 140 -19.13 6.80 0.52
C MET A 140 -18.57 7.79 -0.50
N VAL A 141 -18.28 7.30 -1.71
CA VAL A 141 -17.85 8.12 -2.83
C VAL A 141 -19.04 8.31 -3.76
N TYR A 142 -19.55 9.54 -3.85
CA TYR A 142 -20.61 9.88 -4.79
C TYR A 142 -20.06 9.96 -6.22
N THR A 143 -20.78 9.35 -7.15
CA THR A 143 -20.45 9.30 -8.58
C THR A 143 -21.66 9.78 -9.38
N ARG A 144 -21.46 10.05 -10.67
CA ARG A 144 -22.54 10.51 -11.57
C ARG A 144 -23.76 9.58 -11.60
N ASN A 145 -23.57 8.29 -11.33
CA ASN A 145 -24.62 7.25 -11.40
C ASN A 145 -25.03 6.70 -10.02
N GLY A 146 -24.76 7.42 -8.92
CA GLY A 146 -25.12 6.98 -7.56
C GLY A 146 -23.93 7.07 -6.60
N TYR A 147 -23.85 6.16 -5.64
CA TYR A 147 -22.72 6.09 -4.70
C TYR A 147 -21.99 4.76 -4.79
N ARG A 148 -20.69 4.78 -4.53
CA ARG A 148 -19.86 3.59 -4.39
C ARG A 148 -19.25 3.58 -2.99
N ASN A 149 -19.37 2.46 -2.30
CA ASN A 149 -18.60 2.24 -1.07
C ASN A 149 -17.13 2.05 -1.45
N GLY A 150 -16.29 2.97 -1.01
CA GLY A 150 -14.85 2.95 -1.16
C GLY A 150 -14.15 2.81 0.19
N THR A 151 -12.83 2.68 0.16
CA THR A 151 -11.98 2.72 1.35
C THR A 151 -11.35 4.11 1.42
N ALA A 152 -11.63 4.85 2.50
CA ALA A 152 -11.06 6.17 2.76
C ALA A 152 -9.55 6.07 3.02
N PHE A 153 -9.22 5.20 3.98
CA PHE A 153 -7.86 4.87 4.37
C PHE A 153 -7.85 3.50 5.04
N MET A 154 -6.64 2.96 5.24
CA MET A 154 -6.45 1.68 5.90
C MET A 154 -5.14 1.65 6.68
N ILE A 155 -5.19 0.98 7.83
CA ILE A 155 -4.04 0.59 8.63
C ILE A 155 -3.74 -0.86 8.27
N GLU A 156 -2.66 -1.07 7.51
CA GLU A 156 -2.43 -2.33 6.81
C GLU A 156 -1.44 -3.22 7.54
N ASN A 157 -1.76 -4.52 7.57
CA ASN A 157 -0.87 -5.60 7.98
C ASN A 157 -0.21 -5.35 9.34
N VAL A 158 -1.04 -5.10 10.35
CA VAL A 158 -0.59 -4.93 11.73
C VAL A 158 -0.56 -6.29 12.42
N ALA A 159 0.48 -6.54 13.21
CA ALA A 159 0.66 -7.78 13.97
C ALA A 159 -0.47 -8.01 14.98
N ASP A 160 -0.82 -6.98 15.74
CA ASP A 160 -1.89 -7.01 16.75
C ASP A 160 -2.99 -6.01 16.41
N VAL A 161 -4.05 -6.53 15.79
CA VAL A 161 -5.26 -5.75 15.44
C VAL A 161 -6.01 -5.31 16.69
N THR A 162 -6.00 -6.11 17.75
CA THR A 162 -6.71 -5.84 19.00
C THR A 162 -6.11 -4.62 19.68
N GLN A 163 -4.78 -4.51 19.68
CA GLN A 163 -4.09 -3.33 20.21
C GLN A 163 -4.49 -2.05 19.45
N VAL A 164 -4.59 -2.13 18.12
CA VAL A 164 -5.05 -1.01 17.28
C VAL A 164 -6.50 -0.65 17.58
N GLN A 165 -7.37 -1.65 17.71
CA GLN A 165 -8.78 -1.44 18.02
C GLN A 165 -8.96 -0.78 19.39
N ASN A 166 -8.27 -1.27 20.42
CA ASN A 166 -8.28 -0.68 21.75
C ASN A 166 -7.77 0.77 21.75
N ALA A 167 -6.76 1.08 20.91
CA ALA A 167 -6.27 2.44 20.74
C ALA A 167 -7.31 3.35 20.05
N ILE A 168 -8.12 2.83 19.13
CA ILE A 168 -9.21 3.59 18.50
C ILE A 168 -10.36 3.80 19.50
N ASP A 169 -10.68 2.80 20.30
CA ASP A 169 -11.77 2.86 21.28
C ASP A 169 -11.45 3.76 22.48
N SER A 170 -10.16 3.99 22.76
CA SER A 170 -9.67 4.92 23.78
C SER A 170 -9.47 6.36 23.29
N MET A 171 -9.84 6.66 22.04
CA MET A 171 -9.81 8.03 21.53
C MET A 171 -10.88 8.89 22.20
N ASP A 172 -10.55 10.16 22.42
CA ASP A 172 -11.46 11.17 22.94
C ASP A 172 -12.52 11.49 21.86
N ARG A 173 -13.75 11.00 22.06
CA ARG A 173 -14.91 11.32 21.21
C ARG A 173 -15.51 12.67 21.59
#